data_AF-A0A9E3NL57-F1
#
_entry.id   AF-A0A9E3NL57-F1
#
_cell.length_a   1.000
_cell.length_b   1.000
_cell.length_c   1.000
_cell.angle_alpha   90.00
_cell.angle_beta   90.00
_cell.angle_gamma   90.00
#
_symmetry.space_group_name_H-M   'P 1'
#
loop_
_entity.id
_entity.type
_entity.pdbx_description
1 polymer ?
#
loop_
_entity_poly.entity_id
_entity_poly.type
_entity_poly.pdbx_seq_one_letter_code
_entity_poly.pdbx_strand_id
1 'polypeptide(L)'
;MRLSFFSLLIILVSCTEKDSVNYYYSSTERDSLLTDIITYIYVQPQQATWQSRFDQQFRKYYVSQLSKFNFEKYWVADDGWHYYYIIRPARSAQGTIRGVGGRLKLDENKSISEFEEIFNTPVGDLPELRTKGNELFKWMIKHGHINEYVNNPDFVEWPNEQTYYDTVRHEWLIRPGL
;
A
#
# COMPACT_ATOMS: atom_id res chain seq x y z
N MET A 1 -52.83 33.14 4.15
CA MET A 1 -52.41 31.73 4.25
C MET A 1 -50.96 31.64 3.79
N ARG A 2 -49.99 31.62 4.71
CA ARG A 2 -48.56 31.54 4.36
C ARG A 2 -48.11 30.09 4.54
N LEU A 3 -47.91 29.36 3.43
CA LEU A 3 -47.26 28.06 3.44
C LEU A 3 -45.75 28.29 3.55
N SER A 4 -45.19 28.07 4.74
CA SER A 4 -43.74 27.96 4.92
C SER A 4 -43.28 26.61 4.38
N PHE A 5 -42.49 26.64 3.30
CA PHE A 5 -41.80 25.49 2.74
C PHE A 5 -40.53 25.26 3.57
N PHE A 6 -40.57 24.32 4.53
CA PHE A 6 -39.40 23.92 5.30
C PHE A 6 -38.69 22.80 4.53
N SER A 7 -37.82 23.16 3.58
CA SER A 7 -36.95 22.19 2.90
C SER A 7 -35.92 21.66 3.89
N LEU A 8 -36.12 20.42 4.34
CA LEU A 8 -35.21 19.68 5.20
C LEU A 8 -33.97 19.28 4.37
N LEU A 9 -32.86 19.99 4.57
CA LEU A 9 -31.57 19.69 3.97
C LEU A 9 -30.96 18.46 4.67
N ILE A 10 -31.11 17.28 4.07
CA ILE A 10 -30.46 16.05 4.53
C ILE A 10 -28.98 16.14 4.15
N ILE A 11 -28.12 16.42 5.13
CA ILE A 11 -26.67 16.39 4.98
C ILE A 11 -26.25 14.92 4.96
N LEU A 12 -25.92 14.40 3.77
CA LEU A 12 -25.30 13.08 3.59
C LEU A 12 -23.85 13.15 4.10
N VAL A 13 -23.65 12.88 5.39
CA VAL A 13 -22.32 12.61 5.92
C VAL A 13 -21.93 11.21 5.48
N SER A 14 -21.08 11.12 4.44
CA SER A 14 -20.47 9.86 4.04
C SER A 14 -19.54 9.38 5.16
N CYS A 15 -19.93 8.30 5.84
CA CYS A 15 -19.09 7.65 6.84
C CYS A 15 -17.96 6.93 6.11
N THR A 16 -16.77 7.53 6.10
CA THR A 16 -15.58 6.90 5.51
C THR A 16 -15.12 5.80 6.47
N GLU A 17 -14.85 4.60 5.94
CA GLU A 17 -14.30 3.49 6.75
C GLU A 17 -12.99 3.94 7.42
N LYS A 18 -12.81 3.61 8.70
CA LYS A 18 -11.63 4.04 9.49
C LYS A 18 -10.30 3.46 8.97
N ASP A 19 -10.39 2.39 8.19
CA ASP A 19 -9.24 1.74 7.55
C ASP A 19 -9.08 2.17 6.08
N SER A 20 -9.73 3.27 5.67
CA SER A 20 -9.52 3.91 4.37
C SER A 20 -8.52 5.04 4.47
N VAL A 21 -7.63 5.17 3.49
CA VAL A 21 -6.69 6.32 3.40
C VAL A 21 -7.41 7.67 3.35
N ASN A 22 -8.61 7.72 2.77
CA ASN A 22 -9.42 8.95 2.69
C ASN A 22 -9.95 9.40 4.06
N TYR A 23 -9.87 8.56 5.09
CA TYR A 23 -10.17 8.95 6.47
C TYR A 23 -9.10 9.91 7.02
N TYR A 24 -7.84 9.76 6.57
CA TYR A 24 -6.68 10.49 7.08
C TYR A 24 -6.22 11.62 6.16
N TYR A 25 -6.45 11.49 4.86
CA TYR A 25 -5.88 12.38 3.85
C TYR A 25 -6.90 12.85 2.82
N SER A 26 -6.72 14.09 2.35
CA SER A 26 -7.39 14.56 1.14
C SER A 26 -6.95 13.74 -0.09
N SER A 27 -7.69 13.84 -1.20
CA SER A 27 -7.32 13.10 -2.43
C SER A 27 -5.93 13.48 -2.94
N THR A 28 -5.53 14.75 -2.85
CA THR A 28 -4.20 15.20 -3.27
C THR A 28 -3.09 14.66 -2.35
N GLU A 29 -3.31 14.67 -1.03
CA GLU A 29 -2.36 14.10 -0.07
C GLU A 29 -2.25 12.59 -0.22
N ARG A 30 -3.38 11.89 -0.43
CA ARG A 30 -3.41 10.46 -0.74
C ARG A 30 -2.61 10.14 -1.99
N ASP A 31 -2.81 10.88 -3.08
CA ASP A 31 -2.11 10.61 -4.34
C ASP A 31 -0.60 10.90 -4.21
N SER A 32 -0.22 11.90 -3.40
CA SER A 32 1.18 12.14 -3.05
C SER A 32 1.76 10.97 -2.26
N LEU A 33 1.10 10.54 -1.19
CA LEU A 33 1.52 9.40 -0.37
C LEU A 33 1.61 8.12 -1.20
N LEU A 34 0.62 7.85 -2.05
CA LEU A 34 0.63 6.69 -2.94
C LEU A 34 1.82 6.78 -3.90
N THR A 35 2.11 7.96 -4.47
CA THR A 35 3.30 8.18 -5.32
C THR A 35 4.58 7.81 -4.58
N ASP A 36 4.69 8.23 -3.31
CA ASP A 36 5.87 7.95 -2.49
C ASP A 36 5.97 6.45 -2.20
N ILE A 37 4.88 5.79 -1.78
CA ILE A 37 4.84 4.33 -1.55
C ILE A 37 5.23 3.56 -2.83
N ILE A 38 4.64 3.89 -4.00
CA ILE A 38 4.95 3.16 -5.25
C ILE A 38 6.39 3.38 -5.72
N THR A 39 7.06 4.43 -5.26
CA THR A 39 8.49 4.63 -5.52
C THR A 39 9.33 3.52 -4.86
N TYR A 40 8.91 3.03 -3.70
CA TYR A 40 9.53 1.89 -3.01
C TYR A 40 9.15 0.54 -3.62
N ILE A 41 7.86 0.34 -3.90
CA ILE A 41 7.37 -1.02 -4.22
C ILE A 41 7.38 -1.33 -5.72
N TYR A 42 7.19 -0.35 -6.60
CA TYR A 42 6.96 -0.61 -8.03
C TYR A 42 8.25 -0.76 -8.85
N VAL A 43 8.09 -1.09 -10.14
CA VAL A 43 9.21 -1.14 -11.08
C VAL A 43 9.81 0.26 -11.21
N GLN A 44 11.11 0.37 -11.03
CA GLN A 44 11.83 1.63 -11.19
C GLN A 44 11.97 2.00 -12.69
N PRO A 45 12.11 3.29 -13.02
CA PRO A 45 12.48 3.73 -14.36
C PRO A 45 13.76 3.05 -14.87
N GLN A 46 13.86 2.80 -16.18
CA GLN A 46 15.02 2.09 -16.76
C GLN A 46 16.39 2.76 -16.46
N GLN A 47 16.42 4.08 -16.28
CA GLN A 47 17.64 4.84 -15.99
C GLN A 47 17.92 5.02 -14.50
N ALA A 48 17.03 4.52 -13.63
CA ALA A 48 17.18 4.64 -12.19
C ALA A 48 17.92 3.44 -11.60
N THR A 49 18.59 3.65 -10.47
CA THR A 49 19.08 2.61 -9.56
C THR A 49 18.19 2.55 -8.32
N TRP A 50 18.43 1.56 -7.44
CA TRP A 50 17.72 1.47 -6.16
C TRP A 50 17.93 2.70 -5.27
N GLN A 51 19.06 3.41 -5.42
CA GLN A 51 19.30 4.70 -4.76
C GLN A 51 18.63 5.87 -5.49
N SER A 52 18.83 5.97 -6.82
CA SER A 52 18.44 7.17 -7.55
C SER A 52 16.94 7.22 -7.88
N ARG A 53 16.20 6.12 -7.71
CA ARG A 53 14.76 6.07 -8.00
C ARG A 53 13.92 7.08 -7.20
N PHE A 54 14.44 7.55 -6.07
CA PHE A 54 13.81 8.57 -5.23
C PHE A 54 14.09 10.01 -5.69
N ASP A 55 14.96 10.20 -6.69
CA ASP A 55 15.27 11.53 -7.21
C ASP A 55 14.03 12.18 -7.83
N GLN A 56 13.91 13.51 -7.63
CA GLN A 56 12.75 14.29 -8.08
C GLN A 56 12.46 14.12 -9.58
N GLN A 57 13.48 13.91 -10.41
CA GLN A 57 13.34 13.68 -11.86
C GLN A 57 12.46 12.47 -12.21
N PHE A 58 12.40 11.46 -11.33
CA PHE A 58 11.60 10.25 -11.56
C PHE A 58 10.19 10.33 -10.99
N ARG A 59 9.86 11.34 -10.18
CA ARG A 59 8.52 11.49 -9.59
C ARG A 59 7.41 11.46 -10.66
N LYS A 60 7.62 12.14 -11.79
CA LYS A 60 6.66 12.17 -12.90
C LYS A 60 6.38 10.78 -13.47
N TYR A 61 7.38 9.90 -13.49
CA TYR A 61 7.19 8.51 -13.89
C TYR A 61 6.20 7.84 -12.94
N TYR A 62 6.41 7.90 -11.62
CA TYR A 62 5.52 7.26 -10.65
C TYR A 62 4.10 7.84 -10.66
N VAL A 63 3.96 9.16 -10.73
CA VAL A 63 2.63 9.82 -10.86
C VAL A 63 1.86 9.27 -12.07
N SER A 64 2.54 9.03 -13.20
CA SER A 64 1.89 8.46 -14.39
C SER A 64 1.42 7.01 -14.22
N GLN A 65 1.85 6.31 -13.17
CA GLN A 65 1.45 4.93 -12.88
C GLN A 65 0.29 4.82 -11.91
N LEU A 66 -0.13 5.91 -11.23
CA LEU A 66 -1.11 5.87 -10.13
C LEU A 66 -2.41 5.14 -10.47
N SER A 67 -2.92 5.30 -11.70
CA SER A 67 -4.15 4.65 -12.16
C SER A 67 -4.10 3.12 -12.21
N LYS A 68 -2.92 2.52 -12.05
CA LYS A 68 -2.72 1.07 -12.01
C LYS A 68 -2.84 0.49 -10.60
N PHE A 69 -3.00 1.32 -9.58
CA PHE A 69 -2.98 0.92 -8.18
C PHE A 69 -4.33 1.15 -7.51
N ASN A 70 -4.69 0.26 -6.61
CA ASN A 70 -5.79 0.48 -5.68
C ASN A 70 -5.23 0.62 -4.27
N PHE A 71 -5.47 1.77 -3.64
CA PHE A 71 -5.12 1.99 -2.23
C PHE A 71 -6.27 1.48 -1.35
N GLU A 72 -6.25 0.17 -1.09
CA GLU A 72 -7.39 -0.55 -0.51
C GLU A 72 -7.53 -0.33 1.00
N LYS A 73 -6.44 -0.37 1.77
CA LYS A 73 -6.48 -0.15 3.23
C LYS A 73 -5.34 0.71 3.74
N TYR A 74 -5.61 1.46 4.80
CA TYR A 74 -4.66 2.32 5.49
C TYR A 74 -5.06 2.54 6.95
N TRP A 75 -4.08 2.50 7.85
CA TRP A 75 -4.31 2.73 9.28
C TRP A 75 -3.11 3.42 9.92
N VAL A 76 -3.37 4.37 10.81
CA VAL A 76 -2.34 5.10 11.58
C VAL A 76 -2.40 4.63 13.02
N ALA A 77 -1.28 4.08 13.50
CA ALA A 77 -1.10 3.62 14.86
C ALA A 77 -0.70 4.75 15.81
N ASP A 78 -0.96 4.55 17.11
CA ASP A 78 -0.62 5.53 18.15
C ASP A 78 0.90 5.72 18.32
N ASP A 79 1.71 4.75 17.89
CA ASP A 79 3.18 4.79 17.91
C ASP A 79 3.80 5.45 16.66
N GLY A 80 2.95 6.00 15.78
CA GLY A 80 3.36 6.69 14.56
C GLY A 80 3.63 5.78 13.37
N TRP A 81 3.40 4.47 13.48
CA TRP A 81 3.42 3.60 12.29
C TRP A 81 2.16 3.77 11.44
N HIS A 82 2.38 3.87 10.14
CA HIS A 82 1.32 3.87 9.14
C HIS A 82 1.34 2.54 8.40
N TYR A 83 0.25 1.79 8.47
CA TYR A 83 0.10 0.50 7.81
C TYR A 83 -0.68 0.68 6.52
N TYR A 84 -0.25 0.04 5.43
CA TYR A 84 -0.92 0.12 4.14
C TYR A 84 -1.19 -1.28 3.56
N TYR A 85 -2.23 -1.36 2.72
CA TYR A 85 -2.46 -2.46 1.79
C TYR A 85 -2.87 -1.90 0.43
N ILE A 86 -2.16 -2.30 -0.61
CA ILE A 86 -2.31 -1.82 -1.98
C ILE A 86 -2.42 -3.01 -2.93
N ILE A 87 -3.29 -2.91 -3.93
CA ILE A 87 -3.30 -3.84 -5.06
C ILE A 87 -2.60 -3.18 -6.24
N ARG A 88 -1.71 -3.91 -6.90
CA ARG A 88 -0.85 -3.40 -7.98
C ARG A 88 -0.65 -4.42 -9.10
N PRO A 89 -0.15 -4.03 -10.28
CA PRO A 89 0.30 -4.95 -11.29
C PRO A 89 1.46 -5.82 -10.75
N ALA A 90 1.37 -7.12 -10.97
CA ALA A 90 2.49 -8.02 -10.75
C ALA A 90 3.54 -7.85 -11.87
N ARG A 91 4.79 -8.20 -11.60
CA ARG A 91 5.88 -8.22 -12.60
C ARG A 91 5.77 -9.42 -13.55
N SER A 92 4.57 -9.75 -14.05
CA SER A 92 4.35 -10.85 -15.00
C SER A 92 3.90 -10.33 -16.37
N ALA A 93 4.22 -11.07 -17.43
CA ALA A 93 3.86 -10.72 -18.80
C ALA A 93 2.35 -10.79 -19.07
N GLN A 94 1.58 -11.42 -18.19
CA GLN A 94 0.15 -11.71 -18.35
C GLN A 94 -0.79 -10.64 -17.79
N GLY A 95 -0.27 -9.49 -17.32
CA GLY A 95 -1.12 -8.39 -16.83
C GLY A 95 -1.87 -8.69 -15.53
N THR A 96 -1.39 -9.67 -14.74
CA THR A 96 -2.00 -10.05 -13.46
C THR A 96 -1.76 -9.00 -12.37
N ILE A 97 -2.61 -8.99 -11.34
CA ILE A 97 -2.48 -8.10 -10.16
C ILE A 97 -2.14 -8.92 -8.91
N ARG A 98 -1.57 -8.26 -7.89
CA ARG A 98 -1.31 -8.83 -6.56
C ARG A 98 -1.52 -7.78 -5.46
N GLY A 99 -1.76 -8.25 -4.25
CA GLY A 99 -1.79 -7.45 -3.04
C GLY A 99 -0.40 -7.28 -2.44
N VAL A 100 -0.11 -6.11 -1.91
CA VAL A 100 1.10 -5.82 -1.13
C VAL A 100 0.74 -5.06 0.12
N GLY A 101 1.31 -5.45 1.25
CA GLY A 101 1.11 -4.78 2.52
C GLY A 101 2.42 -4.50 3.22
N GLY A 102 2.43 -3.44 4.01
CA GLY A 102 3.62 -3.00 4.70
C GLY A 102 3.33 -1.87 5.66
N ARG A 103 4.40 -1.23 6.11
CA ARG A 103 4.34 -0.11 7.04
C ARG A 103 5.39 0.94 6.71
N LEU A 104 5.12 2.16 7.15
CA LEU A 104 6.02 3.30 7.00
C LEU A 104 5.89 4.25 8.19
N LYS A 105 6.91 5.09 8.37
CA LYS A 105 6.79 6.31 9.19
C LYS A 105 6.99 7.53 8.33
N LEU A 106 6.36 8.62 8.76
CA LEU A 106 6.53 9.93 8.17
C LEU A 106 7.39 10.81 9.09
N ASP A 107 8.25 11.62 8.50
CA ASP A 107 8.96 12.69 9.21
C ASP A 107 8.07 13.94 9.37
N GLU A 108 8.64 14.98 9.98
CA GLU A 108 7.97 16.27 10.19
C GLU A 108 7.53 16.95 8.88
N ASN A 109 8.19 16.63 7.77
CA ASN A 109 7.87 17.13 6.42
C ASN A 109 6.86 16.24 5.69
N LYS A 110 6.25 15.26 6.38
CA LYS A 110 5.36 14.25 5.81
C LYS A 110 6.04 13.37 4.74
N SER A 111 7.37 13.27 4.77
CA SER A 111 8.15 12.40 3.87
C SER A 111 8.37 11.04 4.54
N ILE A 112 8.45 9.97 3.75
CA ILE A 112 8.71 8.62 4.28
C ILE A 112 10.13 8.56 4.86
N SER A 113 10.25 8.28 6.16
CA SER A 113 11.51 8.19 6.88
C SER A 113 11.91 6.74 7.21
N GLU A 114 10.92 5.87 7.41
CA GLU A 114 11.10 4.43 7.57
C GLU A 114 10.11 3.73 6.62
N PHE A 115 10.54 2.64 5.96
CA PHE A 115 9.70 1.89 5.03
C PHE A 115 10.01 0.40 5.03
N GLU A 116 8.96 -0.42 5.14
CA GLU A 116 9.03 -1.88 5.08
C GLU A 116 7.84 -2.45 4.32
N GLU A 117 8.10 -3.20 3.24
CA GLU A 117 7.09 -4.07 2.64
C GLU A 117 7.10 -5.40 3.41
N ILE A 118 5.97 -5.74 4.03
CA ILE A 118 5.84 -6.88 4.93
C ILE A 118 5.39 -8.14 4.19
N PHE A 119 4.54 -8.00 3.17
CA PHE A 119 4.10 -9.15 2.38
C PHE A 119 3.69 -8.80 0.94
N ASN A 120 3.82 -9.79 0.05
CA ASN A 120 3.13 -9.89 -1.23
C ASN A 120 2.22 -11.11 -1.21
N THR A 121 0.98 -10.96 -1.70
CA THR A 121 0.12 -12.11 -1.97
C THR A 121 0.52 -12.79 -3.28
N PRO A 122 0.08 -14.04 -3.51
CA PRO A 122 0.01 -14.60 -4.86
C PRO A 122 -0.80 -13.67 -5.78
N VAL A 123 -0.56 -13.80 -7.09
CA VAL A 123 -1.41 -13.15 -8.08
C VAL A 123 -2.83 -13.71 -8.01
N GLY A 124 -3.84 -12.86 -8.22
CA GLY A 124 -5.24 -13.25 -8.11
C GLY A 124 -6.19 -12.23 -8.72
N ASP A 125 -7.48 -12.47 -8.58
CA ASP A 125 -8.51 -11.50 -8.97
C ASP A 125 -8.81 -10.49 -7.86
N LEU A 126 -9.51 -9.41 -8.20
CA LEU A 126 -9.75 -8.31 -7.26
C LEU A 126 -10.57 -8.74 -6.01
N PRO A 127 -11.68 -9.50 -6.11
CA PRO A 127 -12.38 -10.03 -4.93
C PRO A 127 -11.52 -10.91 -4.02
N GLU A 128 -10.74 -11.82 -4.60
CA GLU A 128 -9.85 -12.71 -3.86
C GLU A 128 -8.78 -11.91 -3.11
N LEU A 129 -8.11 -10.98 -3.82
CA LEU A 129 -7.06 -10.14 -3.23
C LEU A 129 -7.60 -9.23 -2.14
N ARG A 130 -8.82 -8.70 -2.26
CA ARG A 130 -9.45 -7.92 -1.19
C ARG A 130 -9.72 -8.78 0.05
N THR A 131 -10.16 -10.01 -0.16
CA THR A 131 -10.45 -10.95 0.95
C THR A 131 -9.17 -11.30 1.70
N LYS A 132 -8.15 -11.80 1.00
CA LYS A 132 -6.84 -12.15 1.58
C LYS A 132 -6.17 -10.94 2.21
N GLY A 133 -6.18 -9.81 1.51
CA GLY A 133 -5.59 -8.56 1.95
C GLY A 133 -6.21 -8.02 3.23
N ASN A 134 -7.53 -8.06 3.37
CA ASN A 134 -8.22 -7.63 4.60
C ASN A 134 -7.83 -8.49 5.81
N GLU A 135 -7.67 -9.80 5.62
CA GLU A 135 -7.22 -10.70 6.67
C GLU A 135 -5.77 -10.42 7.09
N LEU A 136 -4.85 -10.41 6.11
CA LEU A 136 -3.44 -10.12 6.35
C LEU A 136 -3.22 -8.72 6.95
N PHE A 137 -3.95 -7.72 6.48
CA PHE A 137 -3.86 -6.35 6.99
C PHE A 137 -4.28 -6.28 8.46
N LYS A 138 -5.41 -6.90 8.83
CA LYS A 138 -5.87 -6.97 10.23
C LYS A 138 -4.88 -7.71 11.13
N TRP A 139 -4.24 -8.75 10.61
CA TRP A 139 -3.21 -9.48 11.34
C TRP A 139 -1.96 -8.61 11.55
N MET A 140 -1.51 -7.96 10.48
CA MET A 140 -0.33 -7.09 10.46
C MET A 140 -0.47 -5.90 11.40
N ILE A 141 -1.62 -5.21 11.45
CA ILE A 141 -1.83 -4.10 12.40
C ILE A 141 -1.80 -4.57 13.86
N LYS A 142 -2.24 -5.81 14.12
CA LYS A 142 -2.36 -6.34 15.48
C LYS A 142 -1.02 -6.85 16.03
N HIS A 143 -0.19 -7.46 15.19
CA HIS A 143 1.05 -8.13 15.61
C HIS A 143 2.32 -7.46 15.10
N GLY A 144 2.21 -6.52 14.14
CA GLY A 144 3.36 -5.88 13.49
C GLY A 144 4.11 -6.77 12.49
N HIS A 145 3.65 -8.00 12.26
CA HIS A 145 4.22 -8.99 11.33
C HIS A 145 3.13 -9.94 10.79
N ILE A 146 3.52 -10.84 9.88
CA ILE A 146 2.65 -11.88 9.28
C ILE A 146 3.23 -13.30 9.43
N ASN A 147 4.15 -13.53 10.38
CA ASN A 147 4.89 -14.79 10.55
C ASN A 147 4.04 -16.08 10.44
N GLU A 148 2.80 -16.05 10.93
CA GLU A 148 1.85 -17.16 10.91
C GLU A 148 1.35 -17.52 9.50
N TYR A 149 1.45 -16.59 8.56
CA TYR A 149 1.05 -16.73 7.16
C TYR A 149 2.22 -17.00 6.22
N VAL A 150 3.48 -16.84 6.65
CA VAL A 150 4.67 -16.94 5.77
C VAL A 150 4.76 -18.30 5.06
N ASN A 151 4.29 -19.37 5.70
CA ASN A 151 4.26 -20.72 5.14
C ASN A 151 2.90 -21.09 4.54
N ASN A 152 2.00 -20.13 4.35
CA ASN A 152 0.69 -20.33 3.74
C ASN A 152 0.69 -19.78 2.30
N PRO A 153 0.96 -20.63 1.29
CA PRO A 153 1.08 -20.20 -0.10
C PRO A 153 -0.26 -19.72 -0.69
N ASP A 154 -1.39 -20.00 -0.04
CA ASP A 154 -2.68 -19.46 -0.47
C ASP A 154 -2.79 -17.96 -0.15
N PHE A 155 -2.05 -17.46 0.85
CA PHE A 155 -2.12 -16.07 1.30
C PHE A 155 -0.89 -15.26 0.93
N VAL A 156 0.31 -15.84 1.06
CA VAL A 156 1.58 -15.11 0.98
C VAL A 156 2.50 -15.77 -0.05
N GLU A 157 2.93 -14.98 -1.03
CA GLU A 157 3.97 -15.37 -2.00
C GLU A 157 5.35 -14.99 -1.43
N TRP A 158 5.48 -13.77 -0.89
CA TRP A 158 6.70 -13.27 -0.22
C TRP A 158 6.35 -12.56 1.10
N PRO A 159 7.15 -12.71 2.17
CA PRO A 159 8.36 -13.51 2.28
C PRO A 159 8.06 -15.02 2.21
N ASN A 160 9.10 -15.80 1.93
CA ASN A 160 9.09 -17.25 2.06
C ASN A 160 10.50 -17.75 2.44
N GLU A 161 10.73 -19.07 2.39
CA GLU A 161 12.04 -19.66 2.69
C GLU A 161 13.18 -19.10 1.83
N GLN A 162 12.87 -18.67 0.60
CA GLN A 162 13.84 -18.19 -0.38
C GLN A 162 13.95 -16.67 -0.44
N THR A 163 12.91 -15.93 -0.04
CA THR A 163 12.86 -14.47 -0.18
C THR A 163 12.82 -13.72 1.15
N TYR A 164 13.38 -12.53 1.17
CA TYR A 164 13.28 -11.59 2.29
C TYR A 164 13.22 -10.16 1.76
N TYR A 165 12.65 -9.26 2.56
CA TYR A 165 12.65 -7.83 2.25
C TYR A 165 13.93 -7.21 2.81
N ASP A 166 14.72 -6.58 1.95
CA ASP A 166 15.91 -5.83 2.34
C ASP A 166 15.52 -4.37 2.59
N THR A 167 15.56 -3.93 3.85
CA THR A 167 15.15 -2.57 4.24
C THR A 167 16.19 -1.50 3.89
N VAL A 168 17.36 -1.87 3.39
CA VAL A 168 18.39 -0.92 2.94
C VAL A 168 18.16 -0.54 1.47
N ARG A 169 17.94 -1.53 0.61
CA ARG A 169 17.63 -1.35 -0.81
C ARG A 169 16.14 -1.14 -1.06
N HIS A 170 15.32 -1.50 -0.07
CA HIS A 170 13.86 -1.54 -0.15
C HIS A 170 13.38 -2.41 -1.31
N GLU A 171 13.86 -3.66 -1.34
CA GLU A 171 13.57 -4.64 -2.39
C GLU A 171 13.42 -6.05 -1.82
N TRP A 172 12.62 -6.88 -2.47
CA TRP A 172 12.63 -8.33 -2.23
C TRP A 172 13.87 -8.96 -2.86
N LEU A 173 14.68 -9.60 -2.04
CA LEU A 173 15.89 -10.30 -2.45
C LEU A 173 15.76 -11.80 -2.19
N ILE A 174 16.57 -12.58 -2.92
CA ILE A 174 16.72 -14.01 -2.70
C ILE A 174 17.81 -14.22 -1.63
N ARG A 175 17.57 -15.14 -0.69
CA ARG A 175 18.53 -15.50 0.34
C ARG A 175 19.78 -16.14 -0.30
N PRO A 176 21.00 -15.69 0.04
CA PRO A 176 22.22 -16.30 -0.48
C PRO A 176 22.34 -17.77 -0.04
N GLY A 177 22.75 -18.66 -0.96
CA GLY A 177 23.09 -20.05 -0.63
C GLY A 177 21.97 -21.08 -0.77
N LEU A 178 20.88 -20.73 -1.47
CA LEU A 178 19.90 -21.66 -2.03
C LEU A 178 20.12 -21.85 -3.53
#